data_AF-A0A4Y3FX64-F1
#
_entry.id   AF-A0A4Y3FX64-F1
#
_cell.length_a   1.000
_cell.length_b   1.000
_cell.length_c   1.000
_cell.angle_alpha   90.00
_cell.angle_beta   90.00
_cell.angle_gamma   90.00
#
_symmetry.space_group_name_H-M   'P 1'
#
loop_
_entity.id
_entity.type
_entity.pdbx_description
1 polymer ?
#
loop_
_entity_poly.entity_id
_entity_poly.type
_entity_poly.pdbx_seq_one_letter_code
_entity_poly.pdbx_strand_id
1 'polypeptide(L)' 'MLTRPRKAKILFKQEKATVVQRRPFTIQLKYTTGENKQAIILGIDIKSQEK' A
#
# COMPACT_ATOMS: atom_id res chain seq x y z
N MET A 1 -0.78 -4.17 -11.89
CA MET A 1 -0.37 -3.96 -10.48
C MET A 1 -0.43 -5.31 -9.77
N LEU A 2 0.71 -5.86 -9.33
CA LEU A 2 0.79 -7.17 -8.65
C LEU A 2 1.30 -6.94 -7.22
N THR A 3 0.46 -7.16 -6.22
CA THR A 3 0.79 -6.86 -4.82
C THR A 3 1.72 -7.96 -4.28
N ARG A 4 2.90 -7.58 -3.77
CA ARG A 4 3.86 -8.55 -3.18
C ARG A 4 3.17 -9.35 -2.04
N PRO A 5 3.39 -10.67 -1.92
CA PRO A 5 2.72 -11.53 -0.93
C PRO A 5 2.85 -11.06 0.53
N ARG A 6 3.97 -10.40 0.87
CA ARG A 6 4.21 -9.83 2.20
C ARG A 6 3.20 -8.74 2.56
N LYS A 7 2.88 -7.83 1.61
CA LYS A 7 1.89 -6.78 1.83
C LYS A 7 0.49 -7.36 1.97
N ALA A 8 0.16 -8.38 1.19
CA ALA A 8 -1.12 -9.08 1.31
C ALA A 8 -1.31 -9.73 2.68
N LYS A 9 -0.30 -10.44 3.22
CA LYS A 9 -0.35 -11.01 4.58
C LYS A 9 -0.65 -9.97 5.66
N ILE A 10 -0.09 -8.77 5.54
CA ILE A 10 -0.36 -7.67 6.48
C ILE A 10 -1.84 -7.25 6.39
N LEU A 11 -2.38 -7.14 5.18
CA LEU A 11 -3.80 -6.80 4.98
C LEU A 11 -4.74 -7.90 5.47
N PHE A 12 -4.36 -9.17 5.39
CA PHE A 12 -5.09 -10.30 5.99
C PHE A 12 -5.07 -10.26 7.52
N LYS A 13 -3.92 -9.97 8.12
CA LYS A 13 -3.83 -9.79 9.59
C LYS A 13 -4.71 -8.65 10.09
N GLN A 14 -4.96 -7.65 9.24
CA GLN A 14 -5.86 -6.54 9.53
C GLN A 14 -7.30 -6.79 9.09
N GLU A 15 -7.63 -8.00 8.59
CA GLU A 15 -8.95 -8.41 8.09
C GLU A 15 -9.53 -7.55 6.95
N LYS A 16 -8.68 -6.75 6.30
CA LYS A 16 -9.02 -5.73 5.30
C LYS A 16 -9.10 -6.26 3.87
N ALA A 17 -8.69 -7.51 3.64
CA ALA A 17 -8.60 -8.10 2.31
C ALA A 17 -9.00 -9.59 2.28
N THR A 18 -9.37 -10.06 1.08
CA THR A 18 -9.68 -11.46 0.74
C THR A 18 -8.79 -11.95 -0.40
N VAL A 19 -8.43 -13.25 -0.43
CA VAL A 19 -7.68 -13.83 -1.56
C VAL A 19 -8.67 -14.17 -2.67
N VAL A 20 -8.42 -13.66 -3.87
CA VAL A 20 -9.21 -13.98 -5.07
C VAL A 20 -8.53 -15.09 -5.87
N GLN A 21 -7.20 -15.03 -6.01
CA GLN A 21 -6.43 -16.00 -6.79
C GLN A 21 -5.06 -16.22 -6.17
N ARG A 22 -4.54 -17.46 -6.21
CA ARG A 22 -3.23 -17.80 -5.65
C ARG A 22 -2.10 -17.74 -6.67
N ARG A 23 -2.38 -17.97 -7.95
CA ARG A 23 -1.44 -17.85 -9.08
C ARG A 23 -2.19 -17.37 -10.34
N PRO A 24 -1.86 -16.18 -10.88
CA PRO A 24 -1.12 -15.11 -10.21
C PRO A 24 -1.83 -14.69 -8.90
N PHE A 25 -1.06 -14.17 -7.94
CA PHE A 25 -1.58 -13.88 -6.61
C PHE A 25 -2.37 -12.56 -6.61
N THR A 26 -3.68 -12.66 -6.36
CA THR A 26 -4.63 -11.56 -6.48
C THR A 26 -5.46 -11.46 -5.20
N ILE A 27 -5.60 -10.25 -4.65
CA ILE A 27 -6.40 -9.96 -3.46
C ILE A 27 -7.44 -8.89 -3.75
N GLN A 28 -8.58 -8.96 -3.08
CA GLN A 28 -9.62 -7.94 -3.11
C GLN A 28 -9.70 -7.25 -1.76
N LEU A 29 -9.83 -5.93 -1.76
CA LEU A 29 -10.01 -5.13 -0.56
C LEU A 29 -11.49 -5.10 -0.20
N LYS A 30 -11.82 -5.27 1.09
CA LYS A 30 -13.21 -5.24 1.58
C LYS A 30 -13.76 -3.82 1.76
N TYR A 31 -12.94 -2.81 1.52
CA TYR A 31 -13.29 -1.40 1.66
C TYR A 31 -13.08 -0.70 0.32
N THR A 32 -13.98 0.24 -0.01
CA THR A 32 -13.80 1.17 -1.11
C THR A 32 -12.55 1.99 -0.82
N THR A 33 -11.47 1.76 -1.59
CA THR A 33 -10.25 2.56 -1.46
C THR A 33 -10.51 3.92 -2.10
N GLY A 34 -11.06 4.85 -1.32
CA GLY A 34 -10.92 6.28 -1.61
C GLY A 34 -9.48 6.65 -1.28
N GLU A 35 -8.70 6.95 -2.31
CA GLU A 35 -7.33 7.49 -2.26
C GLU A 35 -6.41 6.89 -1.18
N ASN A 36 -5.53 5.96 -1.58
CA ASN A 36 -4.40 5.60 -0.73
C ASN A 36 -3.41 6.79 -0.68
N LYS A 37 -3.71 7.81 0.13
CA LYS A 37 -2.76 8.85 0.51
C LYS A 37 -1.70 8.16 1.35
N GLN A 38 -0.66 7.68 0.69
CA GLN A 38 0.61 7.44 1.37
C GLN A 38 0.95 8.77 2.04
N ALA A 39 0.97 8.80 3.38
CA ALA A 39 1.57 9.91 4.09
C ALA A 39 3.06 9.83 3.76
N ILE A 40 3.44 10.44 2.63
CA ILE A 40 4.83 10.68 2.31
C ILE A 40 5.24 11.70 3.36
N ILE A 41 5.87 11.23 4.44
CA ILE A 41 6.60 12.10 5.35
C ILE A 41 7.82 12.55 4.54
N LEU A 42 7.60 13.57 3.69
CA LEU A 42 8.66 14.32 3.04
C LEU A 42 9.38 15.09 4.15
N GLY A 43 10.28 14.41 4.85
CA GLY A 43 11.42 15.04 5.49
C GLY A 43 12.35 15.58 4.39
N ILE A 44 11.88 16.54 3.61
CA ILE A 44 12.75 17.38 2.80
C ILE A 44 13.33 18.38 3.80
N ASP A 45 14.54 18.12 4.28
CA ASP A 45 15.40 19.18 4.79
C ASP A 45 15.69 20.09 3.60
N ILE A 46 14.95 21.19 3.47
CA ILE A 46 15.22 22.20 2.44
C ILE A 46 16.46 22.96 2.91
N LYS A 47 17.63 22.34 2.80
CA LYS A 47 18.91 23.04 2.80
C LYS A 47 19.42 23.07 1.37
N SER A 48 18.91 24.01 0.59
CA SER A 48 19.59 24.43 -0.63
C SER A 48 19.74 25.94 -0.59
N GLN A 49 20.99 26.34 -0.54
CA GLN A 49 21.50 27.70 -0.58
C GLN A 49 20.98 28.40 -1.83
N GLU A 50 20.45 29.62 -1.70
CA GLU A 50 20.30 30.52 -2.84
C GLU A 50 20.79 31.92 -2.45
N LYS A 51 22.06 32.13 -2.83
CA LYS A 51 22.73 33.34 -3.30
C LYS A 51 22.27 34.72 -2.83
#